data_AF-A0A7X8ZTC5-F1
#
_entry.id   AF-A0A7X8ZTC5-F1
#
_cell.length_a   1.000
_cell.length_b   1.000
_cell.length_c   1.000
_cell.angle_alpha   90.00
_cell.angle_beta   90.00
_cell.angle_gamma   90.00
#
_symmetry.space_group_name_H-M   'P 1'
#
loop_
_entity.id
_entity.type
_entity.pdbx_description
1 polymer ?
#
loop_
_entity_poly.entity_id
_entity_poly.type
_entity_poly.pdbx_seq_one_letter_code
_entity_poly.pdbx_strand_id
1 'polypeptide(L)' 'MALFESYNRRIDKINKVLNENGIKDLEEAKSICDNIGIDPYTICEETQ' A
#
# COMPACT_ATOMS: atom_id res chain seq x y z
N MET A 1 10.64 4.22 9.35
CA MET A 1 11.27 3.27 8.40
C MET A 1 10.60 3.46 7.05
N ALA A 2 11.37 3.46 5.95
CA ALA A 2 10.76 3.43 4.63
C ALA A 2 10.09 2.06 4.45
N LEU A 3 8.76 2.04 4.35
CA LEU A 3 7.97 0.80 4.18
C LEU A 3 8.23 0.14 2.82
N PHE A 4 8.70 0.91 1.84
CA PHE A 4 9.04 0.44 0.50
C PHE A 4 10.00 1.41 -0.19
N GLU A 5 10.59 0.98 -1.30
CA GLU A 5 11.56 1.78 -2.05
C GLU A 5 10.94 3.09 -2.57
N SER A 6 11.69 4.20 -2.41
CA SER A 6 11.27 5.54 -2.81
C SER A 6 10.01 6.06 -2.10
N TYR A 7 9.75 5.62 -0.86
CA TYR A 7 8.59 6.01 -0.03
C TYR A 7 8.22 7.49 -0.16
N ASN A 8 9.13 8.41 0.17
CA ASN A 8 8.86 9.86 0.15
C ASN A 8 8.43 10.40 -1.22
N ARG A 9 8.87 9.77 -2.32
CA ARG A 9 8.50 10.20 -3.69
C ARG A 9 7.18 9.60 -4.17
N ARG A 10 6.72 8.52 -3.54
CA ARG A 10 5.57 7.72 -3.99
C ARG A 10 4.36 7.85 -3.08
N ILE A 11 4.56 8.20 -1.80
CA ILE A 11 3.50 8.23 -0.78
C ILE A 11 2.36 9.19 -1.15
N ASP A 12 2.66 10.40 -1.65
CA ASP A 12 1.62 11.37 -2.03
C ASP A 12 0.73 10.83 -3.15
N LYS A 13 1.34 10.17 -4.13
CA LYS A 13 0.61 9.55 -5.25
C LYS A 13 -0.23 8.37 -4.76
N ILE A 14 0.31 7.54 -3.87
CA ILE A 14 -0.42 6.41 -3.28
C ILE A 14 -1.61 6.91 -2.47
N ASN A 15 -1.41 7.84 -1.54
CA ASN A 15 -2.49 8.42 -0.73
C ASN A 15 -3.57 9.05 -1.60
N LYS A 16 -3.21 9.71 -2.71
CA LYS A 16 -4.19 10.25 -3.66
C LYS A 16 -5.07 9.14 -4.25
N VAL A 17 -4.46 8.07 -4.75
CA VAL A 17 -5.19 6.94 -5.35
C VAL A 17 -6.04 6.21 -4.31
N LEU A 18 -5.53 6.04 -3.08
CA LEU A 18 -6.29 5.46 -1.98
C LEU A 18 -7.56 6.28 -1.72
N ASN A 19 -7.43 7.60 -1.56
CA ASN A 19 -8.58 8.48 -1.33
C ASN A 19 -9.57 8.46 -2.50
N GLU A 20 -9.11 8.38 -3.75
CA GLU A 20 -9.97 8.24 -4.94
C GLU A 20 -10.81 6.95 -4.91
N ASN A 21 -10.31 5.90 -4.25
CA ASN A 21 -11.01 4.62 -4.04
C ASN A 21 -11.76 4.56 -2.69
N GLY A 22 -11.85 5.67 -1.96
CA GLY A 22 -12.53 5.73 -0.66
C GLY A 22 -11.74 5.11 0.49
N ILE A 23 -10.43 4.91 0.32
CA ILE A 23 -9.51 4.37 1.34
C ILE A 23 -8.73 5.54 1.94
N LYS A 24 -8.80 5.70 3.26
CA LYS A 24 -8.26 6.84 4.00
C LYS A 24 -6.74 6.89 3.98
N ASP A 25 -6.10 5.75 4.24
CA ASP A 25 -4.66 5.64 4.41
C ASP A 25 -4.14 4.22 4.14
N LEU A 26 -2.82 4.06 4.22
CA LEU A 26 -2.16 2.77 4.01
C LEU A 26 -2.53 1.71 5.06
N GLU A 27 -2.91 2.09 6.28
CA GLU A 27 -3.30 1.12 7.32
C GLU A 27 -4.66 0.51 7.01
N GLU A 28 -5.61 1.33 6.55
CA GLU A 28 -6.89 0.85 6.06
C GLU A 28 -6.71 -0.03 4.82
N ALA A 29 -5.87 0.40 3.87
CA ALA A 29 -5.55 -0.40 2.68
C ALA A 29 -4.96 -1.76 3.06
N LYS A 30 -4.05 -1.80 4.05
CA LYS A 30 -3.47 -3.03 4.55
C LYS A 30 -4.51 -3.93 5.22
N SER A 31 -5.36 -3.36 6.06
CA SER A 31 -6.44 -4.10 6.74
C SER A 31 -7.39 -4.77 5.75
N ILE A 32 -7.71 -4.10 4.63
CA ILE A 32 -8.51 -4.67 3.54
C ILE A 32 -7.79 -5.87 2.92
N CYS A 33 -6.50 -5.76 2.65
CA CYS A 33 -5.70 -6.85 2.07
C CYS A 33 -5.61 -8.04 3.03
N ASP A 34 -5.33 -7.79 4.31
CA ASP A 34 -5.23 -8.79 5.36
C ASP A 34 -6.56 -9.56 5.54
N ASN A 35 -7.70 -8.86 5.48
CA ASN A 35 -9.04 -9.48 5.56
C ASN A 35 -9.33 -10.45 4.40
N ILE A 36 -8.71 -10.22 3.24
CA ILE A 36 -8.85 -11.06 2.05
C ILE A 36 -7.74 -12.13 1.99
N GLY A 37 -6.75 -12.05 2.89
CA GLY A 37 -5.60 -12.96 2.94
C GLY A 37 -4.58 -12.70 1.81
N ILE A 38 -4.49 -11.46 1.33
CA ILE A 38 -3.53 -11.05 0.31
C ILE A 38 -2.46 -10.18 0.96
N ASP A 39 -1.18 -10.46 0.67
CA ASP A 39 -0.06 -9.59 1.03
C ASP A 39 0.58 -9.01 -0.24
N PRO A 40 0.16 -7.81 -0.67
CA PRO A 40 0.72 -7.19 -1.87
C PRO A 40 2.21 -6.86 -1.76
N TYR A 41 2.72 -6.67 -0.54
CA TYR A 41 4.13 -6.35 -0.32
C TYR A 41 5.00 -7.57 -0.62
N THR A 42 4.70 -8.71 0.02
CA THR A 42 5.43 -9.97 -0.21
C THR A 42 5.33 -10.44 -1.65
N ILE A 43 4.14 -10.38 -2.25
CA ILE A 43 3.95 -10.76 -3.67
C ILE A 43 4.86 -9.94 -4.59
N CYS A 44 4.97 -8.64 -4.34
CA CYS A 44 5.81 -7.75 -5.13
C CYS A 44 7.30 -8.04 -4.91
N GLU A 45 7.71 -8.22 -3.65
CA GLU A 45 9.09 -8.52 -3.27
C GLU A 45 9.59 -9.84 -3.88
N GLU A 46 8.78 -10.90 -3.85
CA GLU A 46 9.14 -12.21 -4.42
C GLU A 46 9.21 -12.22 -5.95
N THR A 47 8.62 -11.23 -6.63
CA THR A 47 8.58 -11.13 -8.10
C THR A 47 9.73 -10.27 -8.67
N GLN A 48 10.36 -9.42 -7.85
CA GLN A 48 11.41 -8.47 -8.23
C GLN A 48 12.79 -9.12 -8.28
#